data_AF-A0A9D9ZNA8-F1
#
_entry.id   AF-A0A9D9ZNA8-F1
#
_cell.length_a   1.000
_cell.length_b   1.000
_cell.length_c   1.000
_cell.angle_alpha   90.00
_cell.angle_beta   90.00
_cell.angle_gamma   90.00
#
_symmetry.space_group_name_H-M   'P 1'
#
loop_
_entity.id
_entity.type
_entity.pdbx_description
1 polymer ?
#
loop_
_entity_poly.entity_id
_entity_poly.type
_entity_poly.pdbx_seq_one_letter_code
_entity_poly.pdbx_strand_id
1 'polypeptide(L)'
;MKKGESLIESIISMFFIVTVIVPVSNLLLKTYSLNTKIDKENETISENKNTIEIIKTKTYEEIEMLEGDYEISNINEFYHKFHIDTKYRLFKNIKENKKRKIEIKKSENYYINNDGEKEYIFEIYVDSIKDFYFPQIE
;
A
#
# COMPACT_ATOMS: atom_id res chain seq x y z
N MET A 1 21.12 33.44 55.53
CA MET A 1 21.27 33.46 54.06
C MET A 1 20.64 32.18 53.50
N LYS A 2 20.06 32.20 52.29
CA LYS A 2 19.79 31.02 51.42
C LYS A 2 18.48 30.21 51.52
N LYS A 3 17.32 30.76 51.95
CA LYS A 3 16.01 30.08 51.68
C LYS A 3 15.27 30.66 50.46
N GLY A 4 15.25 31.99 50.30
CA GLY A 4 14.63 32.65 49.14
C GLY A 4 15.41 32.49 47.83
N GLU A 5 16.75 32.56 47.89
CA GLU A 5 17.62 32.32 46.72
C GLU A 5 17.46 30.88 46.19
N SER A 6 17.42 29.88 47.08
CA SER A 6 17.22 28.47 46.70
C SER A 6 15.83 28.21 46.08
N LEU A 7 14.79 28.94 46.48
CA LEU A 7 13.46 28.86 45.87
C LEU A 7 13.46 29.46 44.45
N ILE A 8 14.09 30.63 44.27
CA ILE A 8 14.19 31.30 42.97
C ILE A 8 15.01 30.45 41.98
N GLU A 9 16.13 29.89 42.42
CA GLU A 9 16.96 28.98 41.61
C GLU A 9 16.19 27.71 41.21
N SER A 10 15.35 27.17 42.10
CA SER A 10 14.50 26.01 41.80
C SER A 10 13.42 26.34 40.76
N ILE A 11 12.79 27.52 40.85
CA ILE A 11 11.79 27.98 39.89
C ILE A 11 12.43 28.22 38.51
N ILE A 12 13.60 28.88 38.48
CA ILE A 12 14.34 29.13 37.23
C ILE A 12 14.76 27.80 36.59
N SER A 13 15.24 26.84 37.38
CA SER A 13 15.59 25.50 36.90
C SER A 13 14.38 24.76 36.33
N MET A 14 13.24 24.80 37.04
CA MET A 14 11.99 24.21 36.55
C MET A 14 11.50 24.88 35.27
N PHE A 15 11.62 26.21 35.16
CA PHE A 15 11.29 26.95 33.96
C PHE A 15 12.14 26.48 32.77
N PHE A 16 13.47 26.41 32.94
CA PHE A 16 14.35 25.89 31.88
C PHE A 16 14.01 24.45 31.49
N ILE A 17 13.76 23.57 32.47
CA ILE A 17 13.34 22.19 32.22
C ILE A 17 12.03 22.16 31.41
N VAL A 18 11.02 22.93 31.80
CA VAL A 18 9.73 22.98 31.09
C VAL A 18 9.87 23.55 29.69
N THR A 19 10.67 24.60 29.50
CA THR A 19 10.90 25.22 28.19
C THR A 19 11.59 24.30 27.20
N VAL A 20 12.34 23.30 27.68
CA VAL A 20 12.99 22.29 26.84
C VAL A 20 12.12 21.05 26.68
N ILE A 21 11.59 20.50 27.78
CA ILE A 21 10.82 19.25 27.75
C ILE A 21 9.54 19.42 26.93
N VAL A 22 8.79 20.51 27.11
CA VAL A 22 7.48 20.66 26.43
C VAL A 22 7.61 20.69 24.91
N PRO A 23 8.49 21.51 24.29
CA PRO A 23 8.70 21.47 22.85
C PRO A 23 9.24 20.13 22.35
N VAL A 24 10.19 19.51 23.07
CA VAL A 24 10.76 18.20 22.69
C VAL A 24 9.69 17.11 22.72
N SER A 25 8.87 17.05 23.77
CA SER A 25 7.74 16.11 23.86
C SER A 25 6.74 16.33 22.72
N ASN A 26 6.42 17.58 22.37
CA ASN A 26 5.54 17.89 21.25
C ASN A 26 6.13 17.44 19.90
N LEU A 27 7.45 17.62 19.69
CA LEU A 27 8.13 17.12 18.50
C LEU A 27 8.09 15.60 18.43
N LEU A 28 8.37 14.90 19.53
CA LEU A 28 8.31 13.43 19.59
C LEU A 28 6.91 12.90 19.27
N LEU A 29 5.86 13.51 19.83
CA LEU A 29 4.47 13.12 19.54
C LEU A 29 4.12 13.33 18.07
N LYS A 30 4.51 14.47 17.49
CA LYS A 30 4.32 14.74 16.06
C LYS A 30 5.05 13.72 15.19
N THR A 31 6.32 13.46 15.47
CA THR A 31 7.12 12.47 14.73
C THR A 31 6.51 11.07 14.82
N TYR A 32 6.06 10.63 16.00
CA TYR A 32 5.38 9.33 16.16
C TYR A 32 4.10 9.26 15.33
N SER A 33 3.27 10.32 15.35
CA SER A 33 2.04 10.37 14.54
C SER A 33 2.32 10.31 13.03
N LEU A 34 3.40 10.94 12.58
CA LEU A 34 3.83 10.90 11.18
C LEU A 34 4.33 9.50 10.80
N ASN A 35 5.19 8.90 11.62
CA ASN A 35 5.71 7.56 11.38
C ASN A 35 4.56 6.54 11.27
N THR A 36 3.63 6.55 12.22
CA THR A 36 2.46 5.64 12.16
C THR A 36 1.57 5.87 10.94
N LYS A 37 1.51 7.10 10.41
CA LYS A 37 0.80 7.39 9.15
C LYS A 37 1.55 6.83 7.95
N ILE A 38 2.87 7.05 7.87
CA ILE A 38 3.74 6.54 6.81
C ILE A 38 3.75 5.00 6.80
N ASP A 39 3.81 4.37 7.96
CA ASP A 39 3.79 2.91 8.08
C ASP A 39 2.49 2.32 7.52
N LYS A 40 1.34 2.93 7.84
CA LYS A 40 0.03 2.53 7.28
C LYS A 40 -0.05 2.72 5.77
N GLU A 41 0.55 3.79 5.25
CA GLU A 41 0.62 4.07 3.82
C GLU A 41 1.49 3.04 3.10
N ASN A 42 2.66 2.72 3.66
CA ASN A 42 3.56 1.68 3.15
C ASN A 42 2.92 0.30 3.18
N GLU A 43 2.21 -0.05 4.25
CA GLU A 43 1.43 -1.29 4.36
C GLU A 43 0.40 -1.37 3.22
N THR A 44 -0.34 -0.28 2.97
CA THR A 44 -1.33 -0.20 1.88
C THR A 44 -0.67 -0.37 0.51
N ILE A 45 0.47 0.30 0.27
CA ILE A 45 1.22 0.18 -0.98
C ILE A 45 1.70 -1.26 -1.18
N SER A 46 2.23 -1.89 -0.13
CA SER A 46 2.68 -3.28 -0.18
C SER A 46 1.54 -4.24 -0.49
N GLU A 47 0.36 -4.04 0.14
CA GLU A 47 -0.83 -4.85 -0.14
C GLU A 47 -1.28 -4.71 -1.60
N ASN A 48 -1.28 -3.48 -2.15
CA ASN A 48 -1.70 -3.23 -3.52
C ASN A 48 -0.73 -3.87 -4.53
N LYS A 49 0.58 -3.79 -4.29
CA LYS A 49 1.59 -4.49 -5.10
C LYS A 49 1.38 -6.01 -5.06
N ASN A 50 1.13 -6.57 -3.89
CA ASN A 50 0.85 -8.00 -3.75
C ASN A 50 -0.42 -8.43 -4.49
N THR A 51 -1.48 -7.60 -4.49
CA THR A 51 -2.69 -7.84 -5.30
C THR A 51 -2.35 -7.94 -6.78
N ILE A 52 -1.56 -7.00 -7.29
CA ILE A 52 -1.10 -7.02 -8.68
C ILE A 52 -0.31 -8.30 -8.98
N GLU A 53 0.66 -8.66 -8.14
CA GLU A 53 1.47 -9.88 -8.34
C GLU A 53 0.62 -11.16 -8.36
N ILE A 54 -0.43 -11.22 -7.52
CA ILE A 54 -1.37 -12.34 -7.54
C ILE A 54 -2.19 -12.36 -8.84
N ILE A 55 -2.64 -11.21 -9.34
CA ILE A 55 -3.32 -11.13 -10.65
C ILE A 55 -2.36 -11.64 -11.75
N LYS A 56 -1.08 -11.25 -11.72
CA LYS A 56 -0.08 -11.69 -12.71
C LYS A 56 0.22 -13.20 -12.69
N THR A 57 -0.27 -13.96 -11.72
CA THR A 57 -0.17 -15.44 -11.75
C THR A 57 -1.08 -16.08 -12.80
N LYS A 58 -1.97 -15.31 -13.41
CA LYS A 58 -2.92 -15.72 -14.44
C LYS A 58 -2.27 -15.88 -15.82
N THR A 59 -2.87 -16.74 -16.64
CA THR A 59 -2.50 -16.86 -18.05
C THR A 59 -2.91 -15.60 -18.83
N TYR A 60 -2.36 -15.44 -20.03
CA TYR A 60 -2.65 -14.30 -20.86
C TYR A 60 -4.15 -14.21 -21.20
N GLU A 61 -4.77 -15.34 -21.53
CA GLU A 61 -6.20 -15.43 -21.87
C GLU A 61 -7.07 -15.09 -20.66
N GLU A 62 -6.68 -15.55 -19.47
CA GLU A 62 -7.40 -15.22 -18.24
C GLU A 62 -7.34 -13.70 -17.96
N ILE A 63 -6.17 -13.06 -18.14
CA ILE A 63 -6.03 -11.61 -17.97
C ILE A 63 -6.87 -10.85 -19.00
N GLU A 64 -6.88 -11.31 -20.25
CA GLU A 64 -7.70 -10.68 -21.30
C GLU A 64 -9.20 -10.74 -20.97
N MET A 65 -9.69 -11.87 -20.45
CA MET A 65 -11.08 -11.99 -19.99
C MET A 65 -11.40 -11.12 -18.77
N LEU A 66 -10.38 -10.75 -18.01
CA LEU A 66 -10.50 -9.90 -16.83
C LEU A 66 -10.35 -8.40 -17.15
N GLU A 67 -10.20 -8.01 -18.42
CA GLU A 67 -10.16 -6.59 -18.81
C GLU A 67 -11.40 -5.82 -18.31
N GLY A 68 -11.17 -4.67 -17.67
CA GLY A 68 -12.21 -3.80 -17.13
C GLY A 68 -11.95 -3.27 -15.73
N ASP A 69 -12.97 -2.59 -15.19
CA ASP A 69 -12.96 -1.94 -13.89
C ASP A 69 -13.72 -2.76 -12.83
N TYR A 70 -13.10 -2.94 -11.67
CA TYR A 70 -13.65 -3.67 -10.53
C TYR A 70 -13.52 -2.86 -9.25
N GLU A 71 -14.56 -2.90 -8.42
CA GLU A 71 -14.51 -2.40 -7.05
C GLU A 71 -14.69 -3.59 -6.11
N ILE A 72 -13.64 -3.91 -5.36
CA ILE A 72 -13.62 -5.07 -4.48
C ILE A 72 -13.66 -4.62 -3.03
N SER A 73 -14.65 -5.08 -2.27
CA SER A 73 -14.87 -4.66 -0.89
C SER A 73 -14.15 -5.56 0.12
N ASN A 74 -13.89 -6.82 -0.24
CA ASN A 74 -13.22 -7.78 0.63
C ASN A 74 -12.39 -8.80 -0.17
N ILE A 75 -11.56 -9.53 0.57
CA ILE A 75 -10.60 -10.45 -0.02
C ILE A 75 -11.22 -11.71 -0.65
N ASN A 76 -12.35 -12.18 -0.13
CA ASN A 76 -13.03 -13.35 -0.67
C ASN A 76 -13.67 -13.01 -2.00
N GLU A 77 -14.23 -11.81 -2.12
CA GLU A 77 -14.72 -11.25 -3.37
C GLU A 77 -13.58 -11.13 -4.40
N PHE A 78 -12.39 -10.67 -3.99
CA PHE A 78 -11.19 -10.68 -4.85
C PHE A 78 -10.88 -12.09 -5.35
N TYR A 79 -10.70 -13.06 -4.43
CA TYR A 79 -10.34 -14.43 -4.81
C TYR A 79 -11.38 -15.10 -5.70
N HIS A 80 -12.67 -14.83 -5.47
CA HIS A 80 -13.75 -15.37 -6.26
C HIS A 80 -13.79 -14.72 -7.65
N LYS A 81 -13.76 -13.38 -7.73
CA LYS A 81 -13.85 -12.64 -9.00
C LYS A 81 -12.69 -12.95 -9.93
N PHE A 82 -11.48 -13.01 -9.38
CA PHE A 82 -10.25 -13.27 -10.13
C PHE A 82 -9.88 -14.76 -10.16
N HIS A 83 -10.76 -15.66 -9.71
CA HIS A 83 -10.52 -17.12 -9.73
C HIS A 83 -9.13 -17.53 -9.19
N ILE A 84 -8.71 -16.94 -8.07
CA ILE A 84 -7.36 -17.13 -7.53
C ILE A 84 -7.23 -18.50 -6.87
N ASP A 85 -6.19 -19.24 -7.30
CA ASP A 85 -5.80 -20.53 -6.74
C ASP A 85 -5.55 -20.41 -5.23
N THR A 86 -5.99 -21.42 -4.48
CA THR A 86 -5.81 -21.51 -3.03
C THR A 86 -4.35 -21.39 -2.60
N LYS A 87 -3.38 -21.83 -3.42
CA LYS A 87 -1.93 -21.70 -3.11
C LYS A 87 -1.44 -20.25 -3.06
N TYR A 88 -2.10 -19.33 -3.76
CA TYR A 88 -1.73 -17.91 -3.79
C TYR A 88 -2.55 -17.06 -2.81
N ARG A 89 -3.41 -17.69 -2.00
CA ARG A 89 -4.19 -17.01 -0.95
C ARG A 89 -3.32 -16.72 0.27
N LEU A 90 -2.34 -15.83 0.10
CA LEU A 90 -1.34 -15.51 1.12
C LEU A 90 -1.72 -14.32 2.02
N PHE A 91 -2.77 -13.58 1.66
CA PHE A 91 -3.18 -12.42 2.43
C PHE A 91 -3.74 -12.86 3.79
N LYS A 92 -2.92 -12.75 4.83
CA LYS A 92 -3.35 -13.06 6.19
C LYS A 92 -4.30 -12.03 6.78
N ASN A 93 -4.32 -10.79 6.29
CA ASN A 93 -5.24 -9.74 6.73
C ASN A 93 -5.23 -8.59 5.70
N ILE A 94 -6.00 -8.67 4.60
CA ILE A 94 -6.45 -7.41 3.98
C ILE A 94 -7.40 -6.81 5.02
N LYS A 95 -7.13 -5.59 5.49
CA LYS A 95 -8.05 -4.91 6.41
C LYS A 95 -9.43 -4.87 5.77
N GLU A 96 -10.35 -5.66 6.34
CA GLU A 96 -11.76 -5.61 6.01
C GLU A 96 -12.22 -4.14 6.16
N ASN A 97 -12.98 -3.64 5.20
CA ASN A 97 -13.61 -2.29 5.14
C ASN A 97 -12.97 -1.23 4.22
N LYS A 98 -11.87 -1.50 3.49
CA LYS A 98 -11.44 -0.60 2.41
C LYS A 98 -11.79 -1.18 1.05
N LYS A 99 -12.73 -0.54 0.35
CA LYS A 99 -12.98 -0.82 -1.07
C LYS A 99 -11.72 -0.51 -1.86
N ARG A 100 -11.29 -1.46 -2.68
CA ARG A 100 -10.10 -1.40 -3.50
C ARG A 100 -10.53 -1.34 -4.97
N LYS A 101 -10.02 -0.39 -5.72
CA LYS A 101 -10.31 -0.27 -7.16
C LYS A 101 -9.25 -1.02 -7.94
N ILE A 102 -9.67 -1.89 -8.84
CA ILE A 102 -8.79 -2.64 -9.72
C ILE A 102 -9.20 -2.35 -11.15
N GLU A 103 -8.28 -1.90 -11.97
CA GLU A 103 -8.49 -1.67 -13.41
C GLU A 103 -7.46 -2.49 -14.17
N ILE A 104 -7.91 -3.27 -15.15
CA ILE A 104 -7.05 -3.99 -16.09
C ILE A 104 -7.39 -3.48 -17.48
N LYS A 105 -6.39 -2.97 -18.20
CA LYS A 105 -6.57 -2.47 -19.56
C LYS A 105 -5.44 -2.87 -20.49
N LYS A 106 -5.74 -3.02 -21.77
CA LYS A 106 -4.71 -3.19 -22.80
C LYS A 106 -3.88 -1.93 -22.95
N SER A 107 -2.57 -2.10 -23.01
CA SER A 107 -1.62 -1.07 -23.44
C SER A 107 -1.66 -0.93 -24.96
N GLU A 108 -1.10 0.16 -25.47
CA GLU A 108 -0.81 0.31 -26.90
C GLU A 108 0.31 -0.64 -27.38
N ASN A 109 1.12 -1.16 -26.44
CA ASN A 109 2.24 -2.04 -26.70
C ASN A 109 1.81 -3.51 -26.79
N TYR A 110 2.41 -4.25 -27.70
CA TYR A 110 2.15 -5.68 -27.91
C TYR A 110 3.40 -6.44 -28.36
N TYR A 111 3.36 -7.75 -28.19
CA TYR A 111 4.28 -8.71 -28.77
C TYR A 111 3.57 -9.47 -29.89
N ILE A 112 4.35 -10.06 -30.79
CA ILE A 112 3.83 -11.00 -31.79
C ILE A 112 4.20 -12.39 -31.28
N ASN A 113 3.20 -13.24 -31.07
CA ASN A 113 3.43 -14.61 -30.61
C ASN A 113 3.89 -15.52 -31.76
N ASN A 114 4.14 -16.79 -31.45
CA ASN A 114 4.63 -17.78 -32.42
C ASN A 114 3.65 -18.05 -33.57
N ASP A 115 2.36 -17.81 -33.36
CA ASP A 115 1.30 -17.94 -34.36
C ASP A 115 1.13 -16.68 -35.22
N GLY A 116 1.89 -15.62 -34.94
CA GLY A 116 1.81 -14.34 -35.65
C GLY A 116 0.70 -13.41 -35.14
N GLU A 117 0.06 -13.76 -34.03
CA GLU A 117 -1.01 -12.97 -33.41
C GLU A 117 -0.44 -11.93 -32.42
N LYS A 118 -1.22 -10.86 -32.18
CA LYS A 118 -0.81 -9.79 -31.29
C LYS A 118 -1.21 -10.09 -29.85
N GLU A 119 -0.23 -10.16 -28.97
CA GLU A 119 -0.41 -10.26 -27.53
C GLU A 119 -0.09 -8.92 -26.86
N TYR A 120 -1.10 -8.26 -26.34
CA TYR A 120 -0.96 -6.92 -25.75
C TYR A 120 -0.37 -6.98 -24.35
N ILE A 121 0.46 -6.00 -24.01
CA ILE A 121 0.86 -5.78 -22.62
C ILE A 121 -0.36 -5.23 -21.88
N PHE A 122 -0.68 -5.76 -20.70
CA PHE A 122 -1.77 -5.23 -19.89
C PHE A 122 -1.21 -4.30 -18.81
N GLU A 123 -1.91 -3.19 -18.59
CA GLU A 123 -1.69 -2.33 -17.45
C GLU A 123 -2.68 -2.73 -16.34
N ILE A 124 -2.14 -3.03 -15.15
CA ILE A 124 -2.93 -3.39 -13.97
C ILE A 124 -2.78 -2.26 -12.96
N TYR A 125 -3.91 -1.68 -12.56
CA TYR A 125 -3.99 -0.67 -11.52
C TYR A 125 -4.69 -1.25 -10.30
N VAL A 126 -4.13 -0.98 -9.11
CA VAL A 126 -4.78 -1.24 -7.82
C VAL A 126 -4.68 0.03 -6.97
N ASP A 127 -5.81 0.70 -6.80
CA ASP A 127 -5.93 2.08 -6.35
C ASP A 127 -4.96 3.00 -7.12
N SER A 128 -3.90 3.49 -6.48
CA SER A 128 -2.90 4.40 -7.06
C SER A 128 -1.64 3.70 -7.58
N ILE A 129 -1.55 2.37 -7.42
CA ILE A 129 -0.38 1.59 -7.85
C ILE A 129 -0.65 1.02 -9.24
N LYS A 130 0.29 1.24 -10.16
CA LYS A 130 0.28 0.69 -11.52
C LYS A 130 1.42 -0.30 -11.69
N ASP A 131 1.17 -1.37 -12.42
CA ASP A 131 2.20 -2.25 -12.94
C ASP A 131 1.77 -2.87 -14.29
N PHE A 132 2.65 -3.65 -14.89
CA PHE A 132 2.43 -4.25 -16.20
C PHE A 132 2.46 -5.78 -16.13
N TYR A 133 1.53 -6.41 -16.85
CA TYR A 133 1.57 -7.82 -17.18
C TYR A 133 2.11 -8.00 -18.59
N PHE A 134 3.16 -8.80 -18.70
CA PHE A 134 3.80 -9.13 -19.96
C PHE A 134 3.39 -10.55 -20.36
N PRO A 135 2.94 -10.77 -21.60
CA PRO A 135 2.71 -12.10 -22.13
C PRO A 135 4.00 -12.94 -22.01
N GLN A 136 3.87 -14.20 -21.62
CA GLN A 136 5.01 -15.12 -21.60
C GLN A 136 5.26 -15.60 -23.02
N ILE A 137 6.36 -15.16 -23.62
CA ILE A 137 6.81 -15.63 -24.92
C ILE A 137 7.44 -17.01 -24.70
N GLU A 138 6.77 -18.08 -25.12
CA GLU A 138 7.35 -19.44 -25.20
C GLU A 138 8.23 -19.62 -26.44
#